data_AF-A0A2N1HW34-F1
#
_entry.id   AF-A0A2N1HW34-F1
#
_cell.length_a   1.000
_cell.length_b   1.000
_cell.length_c   1.000
_cell.angle_alpha   90.00
_cell.angle_beta   90.00
_cell.angle_gamma   90.00
#
_symmetry.space_group_name_H-M   'P 1'
#
loop_
_entity.id
_entity.type
_entity.pdbx_description
1 polymer ?
#
loop_
_entity_poly.entity_id
_entity_poly.type
_entity_poly.pdbx_seq_one_letter_code
_entity_poly.pdbx_strand_id
1 'polypeptide(L)'
;MREVIKMESDLSFGNADNGLSQADAYLYPGIVPFFSIRKLRVIYNELSDTSNFEYHSFDAFKHQVMSSAAPHLELNKWQAIASRR
;
A
#
# COMPACT_ATOMS: atom_id res chain seq x y z
N MET A 1 -36.38 -1.40 -33.95
CA MET A 1 -36.20 -0.81 -32.60
C MET A 1 -35.13 -1.65 -31.93
N ARG A 2 -33.99 -1.06 -31.54
CA ARG A 2 -32.82 -1.81 -31.04
C ARG A 2 -32.98 -2.07 -29.54
N GLU A 3 -32.76 -3.31 -29.13
CA GLU A 3 -32.80 -3.71 -27.72
C GLU A 3 -31.62 -3.10 -26.97
N VAL A 4 -31.91 -2.39 -25.88
CA VAL A 4 -30.93 -1.75 -25.01
C VAL A 4 -30.62 -2.73 -23.88
N ILE A 5 -29.45 -3.37 -23.96
CA ILE A 5 -28.94 -4.21 -22.87
C ILE A 5 -28.56 -3.27 -21.72
N LYS A 6 -29.37 -3.25 -20.65
CA LYS A 6 -29.02 -2.63 -19.38
C LYS A 6 -27.95 -3.48 -18.71
N MET A 7 -26.73 -2.96 -18.67
CA MET A 7 -25.65 -3.53 -17.87
C MET A 7 -25.86 -3.07 -16.43
N GLU A 8 -26.37 -3.96 -15.59
CA GLU A 8 -26.45 -3.72 -14.15
C GLU A 8 -25.03 -3.60 -13.60
N SER A 9 -24.76 -2.47 -12.95
CA SER A 9 -23.46 -2.17 -12.37
C SER A 9 -23.42 -2.82 -10.99
N ASP A 10 -22.94 -4.06 -10.91
CA ASP A 10 -22.59 -4.69 -9.64
C ASP A 10 -21.34 -4.00 -9.05
N LEU A 11 -21.55 -2.80 -8.51
CA LEU A 11 -20.61 -2.12 -7.63
C LEU A 11 -20.73 -2.71 -6.22
N SER A 12 -20.50 -4.01 -6.08
CA SER A 12 -20.15 -4.59 -4.80
C SER A 12 -18.64 -4.46 -4.62
N PHE A 13 -18.20 -3.23 -4.35
CA PHE A 13 -16.86 -3.00 -3.85
C PHE A 13 -16.81 -3.54 -2.42
N GLY A 14 -16.12 -4.67 -2.28
CA GLY A 14 -15.90 -5.36 -1.02
C GLY A 14 -15.54 -4.39 0.10
N ASN A 15 -16.42 -4.36 1.09
CA ASN A 15 -16.22 -3.72 2.38
C ASN A 15 -15.11 -4.46 3.13
N ALA A 16 -13.87 -4.05 2.94
CA ALA A 16 -12.73 -4.48 3.74
C ALA A 16 -11.76 -3.31 3.81
N ASP A 17 -12.02 -2.35 4.70
CA ASP A 17 -10.99 -1.60 5.43
C ASP A 17 -11.65 -0.54 6.34
N ASN A 18 -12.43 -1.00 7.33
CA ASN A 18 -12.80 -0.17 8.51
C ASN A 18 -11.61 -0.06 9.50
N GLY A 19 -10.38 -0.14 9.00
CA GLY A 19 -9.14 -0.06 9.75
C GLY A 19 -8.20 0.98 9.15
N LEU A 20 -8.73 2.10 8.65
CA LEU A 20 -7.94 3.30 8.35
C LEU A 20 -7.39 3.83 9.68
N SER A 21 -6.31 3.20 10.13
CA SER A 21 -5.60 3.51 11.35
C SER A 21 -5.26 4.99 11.37
N GLN A 22 -5.43 5.60 12.54
CA GLN A 22 -5.07 6.97 12.91
C GLN A 22 -3.68 7.43 12.38
N ALA A 23 -2.79 6.50 12.04
CA ALA A 23 -1.52 6.72 11.36
C ALA A 23 -1.65 7.37 9.96
N ASP A 24 -2.76 7.19 9.23
CA ASP A 24 -2.95 7.85 7.93
C ASP A 24 -3.19 9.37 8.05
N ALA A 25 -3.58 9.85 9.23
CA ALA A 25 -3.78 11.27 9.50
C ALA A 25 -2.46 12.08 9.54
N TYR A 26 -1.31 11.41 9.74
CA TYR A 26 0.00 12.05 9.82
C TYR A 26 0.79 12.03 8.51
N LEU A 27 0.25 11.41 7.47
CA LEU A 27 0.90 11.32 6.17
C LEU A 27 0.55 12.57 5.36
N TYR A 28 1.58 13.29 4.90
CA TYR A 28 1.42 14.55 4.16
C TYR A 28 0.49 14.34 2.95
N PRO A 29 -0.66 15.04 2.85
CA PRO A 29 -1.68 14.75 1.84
C PRO A 29 -1.20 14.91 0.38
N GLY A 30 -0.07 15.59 0.16
CA GLY A 30 0.56 15.75 -1.16
C GLY A 30 1.43 14.58 -1.64
N ILE A 31 1.80 13.63 -0.77
CA ILE A 31 2.66 12.47 -1.13
C ILE A 31 1.82 11.28 -1.64
N VAL A 32 0.51 11.31 -1.37
CA VAL A 32 -0.41 10.18 -1.52
C VAL A 32 -0.83 9.84 -2.97
N PRO A 33 -0.94 10.75 -3.96
CA PRO A 33 -1.75 10.44 -5.15
C PRO A 33 -1.18 9.35 -6.07
N PHE A 34 0.08 8.91 -5.88
CA PHE A 34 0.69 7.85 -6.71
C PHE A 34 1.35 6.71 -5.91
N PHE A 35 1.22 6.74 -4.57
CA PHE A 35 1.89 5.77 -3.71
C PHE A 35 0.94 4.63 -3.34
N SER A 36 1.20 3.42 -3.86
CA SER A 36 0.33 2.26 -3.61
C SER A 36 0.60 1.63 -2.24
N ILE A 37 -0.27 1.91 -1.27
CA ILE A 37 -0.27 1.24 0.05
C ILE A 37 -0.38 -0.28 -0.08
N ARG A 38 -1.17 -0.76 -1.05
CA ARG A 38 -1.29 -2.19 -1.34
C ARG A 38 0.06 -2.81 -1.72
N LYS A 39 0.82 -2.15 -2.59
CA LYS A 39 2.16 -2.59 -2.99
C LYS A 39 3.13 -2.59 -1.81
N LEU A 40 3.07 -1.56 -0.96
CA LEU A 40 3.85 -1.50 0.27
C LEU A 40 3.56 -2.68 1.20
N ARG A 41 2.28 -3.07 1.35
CA ARG A 41 1.88 -4.21 2.18
C ARG A 41 2.40 -5.54 1.64
N VAL A 42 2.37 -5.76 0.33
CA VAL A 42 2.97 -6.95 -0.29
C VAL A 42 4.47 -7.01 0.03
N ILE A 43 5.20 -5.91 -0.20
CA ILE A 43 6.64 -5.82 0.10
C ILE A 43 6.93 -6.10 1.58
N TYR A 44 6.12 -5.55 2.50
CA TYR A 44 6.29 -5.80 3.93
C TYR A 44 6.15 -7.28 4.28
N ASN A 45 5.13 -7.97 3.76
CA ASN A 45 4.91 -9.39 4.04
C ASN A 45 6.08 -10.26 3.55
N GLU A 46 6.60 -9.98 2.34
CA GLU A 46 7.76 -10.69 1.79
C GLU A 46 9.02 -10.49 2.65
N LEU A 47 9.16 -9.32 3.26
CA LEU A 47 10.34 -8.99 4.06
C LEU A 47 10.21 -9.44 5.53
N SER A 48 9.00 -9.42 6.09
CA SER A 48 8.72 -9.72 7.50
C SER A 48 8.97 -11.18 7.87
N ASP A 49 8.89 -12.09 6.90
CA ASP A 49 9.19 -13.50 7.11
C ASP A 49 10.69 -13.78 7.31
N THR A 50 11.54 -12.76 7.17
CA THR A 50 12.98 -12.91 7.36
C THR A 50 13.44 -12.39 8.72
N SER A 51 14.26 -13.18 9.41
CA SER A 51 14.75 -12.90 10.78
C SER A 51 15.48 -11.57 10.97
N ASN A 52 15.97 -10.97 9.88
CA ASN A 52 16.80 -9.76 9.89
C ASN A 52 16.05 -8.50 9.42
N PHE A 53 14.71 -8.57 9.32
CA PHE A 53 13.93 -7.40 8.93
C PHE A 53 13.71 -6.46 10.11
N GLU A 54 14.07 -5.19 9.91
CA GLU A 54 14.15 -4.16 10.95
C GLU A 54 12.76 -3.72 11.48
N TYR A 55 11.71 -3.87 10.69
CA TYR A 55 10.38 -3.34 11.02
C TYR A 55 9.46 -4.45 11.53
N HIS A 56 9.03 -4.35 12.79
CA HIS A 56 8.16 -5.35 13.44
C HIS A 56 6.66 -5.10 13.21
N SER A 57 6.30 -3.95 12.63
CA SER A 57 4.92 -3.63 12.25
C SER A 57 4.86 -2.96 10.89
N PHE A 58 3.75 -3.19 10.19
CA PHE A 58 3.48 -2.56 8.91
C PHE A 58 3.42 -1.03 9.04
N ASP A 59 2.87 -0.50 10.14
CA ASP A 59 2.78 0.94 10.36
C ASP A 59 4.15 1.61 10.53
N ALA A 60 5.09 0.96 11.23
CA ALA A 60 6.45 1.47 11.35
C ALA A 60 7.17 1.48 9.99
N PHE A 61 7.01 0.41 9.21
CA PHE A 61 7.55 0.34 7.85
C PHE A 61 6.92 1.39 6.93
N LYS A 62 5.60 1.55 6.96
CA LYS A 62 4.86 2.56 6.20
C LYS A 62 5.33 3.96 6.55
N HIS A 63 5.40 4.29 7.84
CA HIS A 63 5.87 5.59 8.28
C HIS A 63 7.27 5.87 7.74
N GLN A 64 8.21 4.92 7.87
CA GLN A 64 9.58 5.08 7.38
C GLN A 64 9.66 5.36 5.87
N VAL A 65 8.95 4.57 5.05
CA VAL A 65 8.99 4.73 3.59
C VAL A 65 8.34 6.04 3.17
N MET A 66 7.26 6.44 3.85
CA MET A 66 6.51 7.65 3.52
C MET A 66 7.12 8.94 4.08
N SER A 67 7.89 8.86 5.18
CA SER A 67 8.64 9.99 5.73
C SER A 67 9.97 10.24 5.01
N SER A 68 10.35 9.38 4.06
CA SER A 68 11.56 9.56 3.26
C SER A 68 11.48 10.82 2.39
N ALA A 69 12.64 11.47 2.15
CA ALA A 69 12.75 12.59 1.22
C ALA A 69 12.35 12.21 -0.22
N ALA A 70 12.44 10.92 -0.56
CA ALA A 70 12.02 10.38 -1.86
C ALA A 70 11.26 9.05 -1.69
N PRO A 71 9.97 9.08 -1.34
CA PRO A 71 9.18 7.89 -1.03
C PRO A 71 9.13 6.87 -2.17
N HIS A 72 9.09 7.33 -3.42
CA HIS A 72 9.12 6.45 -4.60
C HIS A 72 10.44 5.68 -4.75
N LEU A 73 11.57 6.34 -4.48
CA LEU A 73 12.88 5.71 -4.54
C LEU A 73 13.01 4.67 -3.41
N GLU A 74 12.54 5.02 -2.22
CA GLU A 74 12.56 4.13 -1.06
C GLU A 74 11.67 2.89 -1.29
N LEU A 75 10.47 3.08 -1.86
CA LEU A 75 9.60 1.97 -2.25
C LEU A 75 10.27 1.07 -3.32
N ASN A 76 10.92 1.64 -4.34
CA ASN A 76 11.63 0.87 -5.35
C ASN A 76 12.80 0.07 -4.76
N LYS A 77 13.54 0.65 -3.81
CA LYS A 77 14.60 -0.02 -3.07
C LYS A 77 14.04 -1.23 -2.32
N TRP A 78 12.98 -1.05 -1.53
CA TRP A 78 12.38 -2.16 -0.78
C TRP A 78 11.78 -3.23 -1.69
N GLN A 79 11.18 -2.83 -2.82
CA GLN A 79 10.73 -3.77 -3.84
C GLN A 79 11.89 -4.59 -4.42
N ALA A 80 13.02 -3.96 -4.73
CA ALA A 80 14.20 -4.64 -5.28
C ALA A 80 14.85 -5.60 -4.26
N ILE A 81 14.77 -5.27 -2.97
CA ILE A 81 15.22 -6.16 -1.90
C ILE A 81 14.26 -7.35 -1.76
N ALA A 82 12.94 -7.11 -1.77
CA ALA A 82 11.93 -8.16 -1.70
C ALA A 82 12.00 -9.11 -2.90
N SER A 83 12.20 -8.62 -4.12
CA SER A 83 12.28 -9.46 -5.33
C SER A 83 13.52 -10.35 -5.42
N ARG A 84 14.51 -10.15 -4.55
CA ARG A 84 15.74 -10.97 -4.50
C ARG A 84 15.65 -12.12 -3.49
N ARG A 85 14.54 -12.19 -2.76
CA ARG A 85 14.19 -13.28 -1.86
C ARG A 85 13.21 -14.20 -2.59
#